data_AF-A0A7K1LAI7-F1
#
_entry.id   AF-A0A7K1LAI7-F1
#
_cell.length_a   1.000
_cell.length_b   1.000
_cell.length_c   1.000
_cell.angle_alpha   90.00
_cell.angle_beta   90.00
_cell.angle_gamma   90.00
#
_symmetry.space_group_name_H-M   'P 1'
#
loop_
_entity.id
_entity.type
_entity.pdbx_description
1 polymer ?
#
loop_
_entity_poly.entity_id
_entity_poly.type
_entity_poly.pdbx_seq_one_letter_code
_entity_poly.pdbx_strand_id
1 'polypeptide(L)'
;MAKRTTTKTAHCRRCRALLTNPRSVAEGITRPCLRKERAEAAALAEARASVVEVAVNAIDTTAFKNPQAVKDKAVQLILDGAIVPTRFDGVYLATGSDGVSTYLTDTVERSCTCKAGQRLGRCNHLIAGDALDLLDNGAFASTTAILLAA
;
A
#
# COMPACT_ATOMS: atom_id res chain seq x y z
N MET A 1 -2.15 -47.22 34.82
CA MET A 1 -2.76 -45.90 35.15
C MET A 1 -2.78 -45.03 33.90
N ALA A 2 -3.96 -44.64 33.42
CA ALA A 2 -4.07 -43.79 32.23
C ALA A 2 -3.74 -42.33 32.59
N LYS A 3 -2.75 -41.74 31.90
CA LYS A 3 -2.37 -40.34 32.09
C LYS A 3 -3.46 -39.44 31.52
N ARG A 4 -4.08 -38.61 32.36
CA ARG A 4 -5.08 -37.62 31.93
C ARG A 4 -4.39 -36.55 31.09
N THR A 5 -4.65 -36.53 29.79
CA THR A 5 -4.20 -35.46 28.89
C THR A 5 -5.06 -34.23 29.14
N THR A 6 -4.44 -33.14 29.61
CA THR A 6 -5.08 -31.83 29.69
C THR A 6 -5.19 -31.24 28.29
N THR A 7 -6.41 -30.92 27.86
CA THR A 7 -6.65 -30.21 26.60
C THR A 7 -5.97 -28.85 26.69
N LYS A 8 -5.04 -28.55 25.77
CA LYS A 8 -4.44 -27.22 25.65
C LYS A 8 -5.55 -26.26 25.23
N THR A 9 -5.98 -25.41 26.16
CA THR A 9 -6.93 -24.33 25.90
C THR A 9 -6.17 -23.01 25.74
N ALA A 10 -6.65 -22.16 24.84
CA ALA A 10 -6.14 -20.81 24.65
C ALA A 10 -7.32 -19.82 24.63
N HIS A 11 -7.05 -18.52 24.60
CA HIS A 11 -8.08 -17.50 24.39
C HIS A 11 -7.94 -16.89 23.00
N CYS A 12 -9.06 -16.59 22.35
CA CYS A 12 -9.08 -15.87 21.09
C CYS A 12 -8.38 -14.51 21.25
N ARG A 13 -7.38 -14.21 20.42
CA ARG A 13 -6.65 -12.94 20.48
C ARG A 13 -7.54 -11.70 20.31
N ARG A 14 -8.69 -11.86 19.65
CA ARG A 14 -9.63 -10.78 19.34
C ARG A 14 -10.77 -10.68 20.35
N CYS A 15 -11.60 -11.71 20.48
CA CYS A 15 -12.80 -11.66 21.34
C CYS A 15 -12.61 -12.28 22.72
N ARG A 16 -11.40 -12.77 23.07
CA ARG A 16 -11.06 -13.41 24.35
C ARG A 16 -11.84 -14.68 24.72
N ALA A 17 -12.74 -15.16 23.85
CA ALA A 17 -13.44 -16.43 24.04
C ALA A 17 -12.47 -17.60 24.20
N LEU A 18 -12.82 -18.57 25.06
CA LEU A 18 -12.05 -19.79 25.25
C LEU A 18 -12.02 -20.63 23.97
N LEU A 19 -10.84 -21.10 23.60
CA LEU A 19 -10.59 -21.93 22.44
C LEU A 19 -10.42 -23.38 22.88
N THR A 20 -11.29 -24.24 22.38
CA THR A 20 -11.30 -25.69 22.67
C THR A 20 -10.99 -26.53 21.42
N ASN A 21 -11.20 -25.98 20.23
CA ASN A 21 -10.85 -26.63 18.97
C ASN A 21 -9.33 -26.54 18.74
N PRO A 22 -8.60 -27.66 18.55
CA PRO A 22 -7.16 -27.66 18.34
C PRO A 22 -6.69 -26.73 17.21
N ARG A 23 -7.46 -26.60 16.12
CA ARG A 23 -7.15 -25.69 15.02
C ARG A 23 -7.21 -24.22 15.47
N SER A 24 -8.27 -23.84 16.17
CA SER A 24 -8.40 -22.48 16.71
C SER A 24 -7.32 -22.20 17.75
N VAL A 25 -6.96 -23.19 18.57
CA VAL A 25 -5.86 -23.07 19.55
C VAL A 25 -4.53 -22.84 18.84
N ALA A 26 -4.23 -23.58 17.76
CA ALA A 26 -3.02 -23.40 16.97
C ALA A 26 -2.97 -22.04 16.24
N GLU A 27 -4.10 -21.59 15.68
CA GLU A 27 -4.22 -20.29 14.99
C GLU A 27 -4.35 -19.10 15.97
N GLY A 28 -4.68 -19.35 17.24
CA GLY A 28 -4.90 -18.31 18.28
C GLY A 28 -6.16 -17.48 18.10
N ILE A 29 -7.08 -17.88 17.23
CA ILE A 29 -8.27 -17.10 16.85
C ILE A 29 -9.47 -17.99 16.52
N THR A 30 -10.69 -17.49 16.74
CA THR A 30 -11.90 -18.19 16.28
C THR A 30 -12.15 -17.93 14.79
N ARG A 31 -12.74 -18.92 14.08
CA ARG A 31 -13.11 -18.76 12.66
C ARG A 31 -13.93 -17.50 12.36
N PRO A 32 -14.96 -17.12 13.17
CA PRO A 32 -15.70 -15.88 12.93
C PRO A 32 -14.83 -14.62 13.10
N CYS A 33 -13.92 -14.59 14.08
CA CYS A 33 -13.01 -13.47 14.28
C CYS A 33 -12.00 -13.36 13.12
N LEU A 34 -11.47 -14.48 12.64
CA LEU A 34 -10.58 -14.50 11.47
C LEU A 34 -11.28 -13.99 10.21
N ARG A 35 -12.55 -14.35 9.99
CA ARG A 35 -13.35 -13.81 8.87
C ARG A 35 -13.51 -12.30 8.98
N LYS A 36 -13.76 -11.77 10.19
CA LYS A 36 -13.86 -10.33 10.43
C LYS A 36 -12.53 -9.62 10.15
N GLU A 37 -11.42 -10.15 10.66
CA GLU A 37 -10.08 -9.59 10.39
C GLU A 37 -9.77 -9.54 8.89
N ARG A 38 -10.14 -10.57 8.14
CA ARG A 38 -9.96 -10.59 6.67
C ARG A 38 -10.85 -9.58 5.96
N ALA A 39 -12.10 -9.43 6.39
CA ALA A 39 -13.02 -8.45 5.80
C ALA A 39 -12.55 -7.02 6.07
N GLU A 40 -12.06 -6.74 7.29
CA GLU A 40 -11.48 -5.45 7.65
C GLU A 40 -10.20 -5.17 6.86
N ALA A 41 -9.32 -6.16 6.71
CA ALA A 41 -8.12 -6.02 5.88
C ALA A 41 -8.45 -5.75 4.41
N ALA A 42 -9.46 -6.42 3.85
CA ALA A 42 -9.94 -6.17 2.50
C ALA A 42 -10.52 -4.75 2.35
N ALA A 43 -11.35 -4.31 3.30
CA ALA A 43 -11.90 -2.95 3.30
C ALA A 43 -10.80 -1.87 3.39
N LEU A 44 -9.78 -2.10 4.22
CA LEU A 44 -8.62 -1.21 4.31
C LEU A 44 -7.80 -1.19 3.00
N ALA A 45 -7.63 -2.34 2.35
CA ALA A 45 -6.92 -2.43 1.08
C ALA A 45 -7.67 -1.69 -0.03
N GLU A 46 -9.00 -1.82 -0.09
CA GLU A 46 -9.86 -1.10 -1.02
C GLU A 46 -9.84 0.41 -0.79
N ALA A 47 -9.95 0.85 0.48
CA ALA A 47 -9.83 2.25 0.84
C ALA A 47 -8.44 2.84 0.51
N ARG A 48 -7.37 2.05 0.69
CA ARG A 48 -6.02 2.46 0.28
C ARG A 48 -5.93 2.59 -1.24
N ALA A 49 -6.49 1.65 -2.00
CA ALA A 49 -6.47 1.69 -3.46
C ALA A 49 -7.16 2.94 -4.01
N SER A 50 -8.34 3.29 -3.48
CA SER A 50 -9.06 4.48 -3.91
C SER A 50 -8.31 5.77 -3.60
N VAL A 51 -7.72 5.91 -2.42
CA VAL A 51 -6.93 7.09 -2.04
C VAL A 51 -5.71 7.26 -2.95
N VAL A 52 -5.00 6.16 -3.25
CA VAL A 52 -3.85 6.17 -4.17
C VAL A 52 -4.27 6.58 -5.58
N GLU A 53 -5.39 6.05 -6.07
CA GLU A 53 -5.91 6.40 -7.40
C GLU A 53 -6.26 7.89 -7.51
N VAL A 54 -6.90 8.47 -6.49
CA VAL A 54 -7.20 9.91 -6.48
C VAL A 54 -5.91 10.74 -6.46
N ALA A 55 -4.91 10.36 -5.65
CA ALA A 55 -3.62 11.05 -5.59
C ALA A 55 -2.88 11.03 -6.94
N VAL A 56 -2.79 9.86 -7.58
CA VAL A 56 -2.17 9.74 -8.91
C VAL A 56 -2.96 10.52 -9.97
N ASN A 57 -4.30 10.55 -9.87
CA ASN A 57 -5.12 11.28 -10.82
C ASN A 57 -4.96 12.80 -10.74
N ALA A 58 -4.58 13.33 -9.58
CA ALA A 58 -4.31 14.74 -9.37
C ALA A 58 -2.99 15.23 -10.00
N ILE A 59 -2.08 14.33 -10.37
CA ILE A 59 -0.79 14.68 -10.98
C ILE A 59 -0.97 15.01 -12.47
N ASP A 60 -0.36 16.12 -12.92
CA ASP A 60 -0.32 16.50 -14.32
C ASP A 60 0.48 15.48 -15.15
N THR A 61 -0.20 14.89 -16.11
CA THR A 61 0.34 13.86 -17.02
C THR A 61 0.15 14.24 -18.50
N THR A 62 -0.17 15.50 -18.79
CA THR A 62 -0.40 16.00 -20.16
C THR A 62 0.82 15.84 -21.07
N ALA A 63 2.03 15.81 -20.51
CA ALA A 63 3.28 15.62 -21.24
C ALA A 63 3.54 14.16 -21.70
N PHE A 64 2.70 13.20 -21.29
CA PHE A 64 2.84 11.80 -21.69
C PHE A 64 1.98 11.47 -22.90
N LYS A 65 2.54 10.66 -23.81
CA LYS A 65 1.80 10.15 -24.98
C LYS A 65 0.58 9.32 -24.59
N ASN A 66 0.67 8.58 -23.50
CA ASN A 66 -0.44 7.79 -22.95
C ASN A 66 -0.54 8.07 -21.44
N PRO A 67 -1.30 9.10 -21.03
CA PRO A 67 -1.45 9.47 -19.63
C PRO A 67 -1.99 8.33 -18.77
N GLN A 68 -3.01 7.61 -19.26
CA GLN A 68 -3.65 6.53 -18.50
C GLN A 68 -2.67 5.39 -18.18
N ALA A 69 -1.91 4.92 -19.17
CA ALA A 69 -0.95 3.83 -18.94
C ALA A 69 0.18 4.21 -17.96
N VAL A 70 0.49 5.50 -17.82
CA VAL A 70 1.48 5.99 -16.84
C VAL A 70 0.86 6.05 -15.45
N LYS A 71 -0.40 6.51 -15.35
CA LYS A 71 -1.17 6.51 -14.10
C LYS A 71 -1.37 5.09 -13.57
N ASP A 72 -1.80 4.16 -14.41
CA ASP A 72 -2.01 2.75 -14.02
C ASP A 72 -0.73 2.14 -13.43
N LYS A 73 0.42 2.41 -14.06
CA LYS A 73 1.72 1.95 -13.56
C LYS A 73 2.16 2.64 -12.28
N ALA A 74 1.84 3.92 -12.11
CA ALA A 74 2.14 4.65 -10.88
C ALA A 74 1.30 4.13 -9.70
N VAL A 75 0.00 3.92 -9.93
CA VAL A 75 -0.91 3.25 -8.97
C VAL A 75 -0.35 1.88 -8.60
N GLN A 76 0.00 1.06 -9.60
CA GLN A 76 0.56 -0.26 -9.35
C GLN A 76 1.84 -0.22 -8.51
N LEU A 77 2.79 0.67 -8.84
CA LEU A 77 4.04 0.82 -8.07
C LEU A 77 3.76 1.09 -6.58
N ILE A 78 2.83 2.01 -6.28
CA ILE A 78 2.49 2.38 -4.91
C ILE A 78 1.77 1.21 -4.22
N LEU A 79 0.79 0.58 -4.89
CA LEU A 79 -0.01 -0.48 -4.29
C LEU A 79 0.81 -1.73 -3.99
N ASP A 80 1.73 -2.11 -4.90
CA ASP A 80 2.63 -3.24 -4.76
C ASP A 80 3.76 -2.98 -3.74
N GLY A 81 3.91 -1.74 -3.25
CA GLY A 81 5.04 -1.35 -2.40
C GLY A 81 6.38 -1.37 -3.15
N ALA A 82 6.33 -1.31 -4.48
CA ALA A 82 7.48 -1.29 -5.36
C ALA A 82 8.12 0.11 -5.47
N ILE A 83 7.60 1.11 -4.75
CA ILE A 83 8.26 2.39 -4.51
C ILE A 83 8.10 2.74 -3.04
N VAL A 84 9.20 3.12 -2.39
CA VAL A 84 9.24 3.42 -0.96
C VAL A 84 10.00 4.71 -0.69
N PRO A 85 9.61 5.50 0.32
CA PRO A 85 10.38 6.67 0.72
C PRO A 85 11.75 6.24 1.25
N THR A 86 12.74 7.08 0.99
CA THR A 86 14.05 6.94 1.63
C THR A 86 14.10 7.82 2.89
N ARG A 87 15.29 7.98 3.48
CA ARG A 87 15.50 8.90 4.61
C ARG A 87 15.54 10.37 4.20
N PHE A 88 15.49 10.67 2.90
CA PHE A 88 15.53 12.04 2.36
C PHE A 88 14.16 12.37 1.78
N ASP A 89 13.62 13.52 2.19
CA ASP A 89 12.31 13.99 1.74
C ASP A 89 12.29 14.18 0.22
N GLY A 90 11.20 13.77 -0.43
CA GLY A 90 11.05 13.79 -1.89
C GLY A 90 11.94 12.77 -2.63
N VAL A 91 12.70 11.93 -1.92
CA VAL A 91 13.54 10.89 -2.55
C VAL A 91 12.99 9.50 -2.25
N TYR A 92 12.71 8.76 -3.32
CA TYR A 92 12.10 7.45 -3.31
C TYR A 92 12.99 6.41 -3.99
N LEU A 93 12.97 5.18 -3.47
CA LEU A 93 13.57 4.01 -4.09
C LEU A 93 12.46 3.19 -4.76
N ALA A 94 12.49 3.09 -6.07
CA ALA A 94 11.59 2.26 -6.85
C ALA A 94 12.26 0.97 -7.31
N THR A 95 11.53 -0.14 -7.29
CA THR A 95 11.92 -1.43 -7.86
C THR A 95 11.27 -1.58 -9.23
N GLY A 96 12.07 -2.01 -10.21
CA GLY A 96 11.61 -2.27 -11.56
C GLY A 96 10.68 -3.48 -11.64
N SER A 97 9.95 -3.59 -12.76
CA SER A 97 9.04 -4.71 -13.01
C SER A 97 9.76 -6.07 -13.17
N ASP A 98 11.09 -6.07 -13.29
CA ASP A 98 11.94 -7.27 -13.28
C ASP A 98 12.21 -7.79 -11.86
N GLY A 99 11.81 -7.04 -10.83
CA GLY A 99 12.01 -7.36 -9.42
C GLY A 99 13.46 -7.22 -8.94
N VAL A 100 14.37 -6.70 -9.77
CA VAL A 100 15.81 -6.64 -9.47
C VAL A 100 16.38 -5.25 -9.70
N SER A 101 15.99 -4.56 -10.77
CA SER A 101 16.46 -3.21 -11.04
C SER A 101 15.90 -2.25 -9.99
N THR A 102 16.72 -1.31 -9.52
CA THR A 102 16.26 -0.24 -8.62
C THR A 102 16.55 1.13 -9.22
N TYR A 103 15.67 2.08 -8.95
CA TYR A 103 15.73 3.44 -9.46
C TYR A 103 15.53 4.43 -8.33
N LEU A 104 16.44 5.40 -8.22
CA LEU A 104 16.26 6.55 -7.36
C LEU A 104 15.38 7.56 -8.09
N THR A 105 14.35 8.03 -7.41
CA THR A 105 13.40 9.02 -7.90
C THR A 105 13.43 10.19 -6.95
N ASP A 106 13.76 11.36 -7.47
CA ASP A 106 13.86 12.61 -6.73
C ASP A 106 12.80 13.57 -7.29
N THR A 107 11.75 13.82 -6.51
CA THR A 107 10.63 14.68 -6.90
C THR A 107 10.99 16.16 -6.79
N VAL A 108 11.96 16.52 -5.94
CA VAL A 108 12.45 17.89 -5.74
C VAL A 108 13.26 18.33 -6.95
N GLU A 109 14.26 17.53 -7.33
CA GLU A 109 15.11 17.79 -8.49
C GLU A 109 14.48 17.33 -9.82
N ARG A 110 13.27 16.77 -9.76
CA ARG A 110 12.53 16.23 -10.92
C ARG A 110 13.36 15.24 -11.74
N SER A 111 14.07 14.35 -11.05
CA SER A 111 14.99 13.40 -11.67
C SER A 111 14.67 11.95 -11.29
N CYS A 112 14.96 11.02 -12.21
CA CYS A 112 14.83 9.60 -11.91
C CYS A 112 15.89 8.81 -12.68
N THR A 113 16.55 7.87 -12.01
CA THR A 113 17.63 7.08 -12.61
C THR A 113 17.15 5.99 -13.56
N CYS A 114 15.82 5.82 -13.75
CA CYS A 114 15.30 4.92 -14.77
C CYS A 114 15.56 5.46 -16.19
N LYS A 115 15.55 4.56 -17.17
CA LYS A 115 15.80 4.89 -18.58
C LYS A 115 14.88 5.99 -19.12
N ALA A 116 13.61 6.00 -18.72
CA ALA A 116 12.65 7.03 -19.14
C ALA A 116 12.96 8.39 -18.48
N GLY A 117 13.27 8.40 -17.18
CA GLY A 117 13.67 9.60 -16.45
C GLY A 117 14.92 10.24 -17.05
N GLN A 118 15.97 9.44 -17.27
CA GLN A 118 17.23 9.92 -17.88
C GLN A 118 17.05 10.49 -19.29
N ARG A 119 16.13 9.94 -20.10
CA ARG A 119 15.96 10.34 -21.51
C ARG A 119 14.92 11.43 -21.72
N LEU A 120 13.87 11.45 -20.92
CA LEU A 120 12.67 12.27 -21.15
C LEU A 120 12.41 13.26 -20.01
N GLY A 121 13.12 13.16 -18.89
CA GLY A 121 12.84 13.92 -17.67
C GLY A 121 11.49 13.58 -17.02
N ARG A 122 10.83 12.50 -17.46
CA ARG A 122 9.51 12.09 -17.00
C ARG A 122 9.32 10.58 -17.09
N CYS A 123 8.73 9.99 -16.05
CA CYS A 123 8.49 8.56 -15.95
C CYS A 123 7.35 8.29 -14.95
N ASN A 124 6.83 7.06 -14.95
CA ASN A 124 5.85 6.61 -13.96
C ASN A 124 6.37 6.64 -12.52
N HIS A 125 7.69 6.51 -12.30
CA HIS A 125 8.26 6.61 -10.96
C HIS A 125 8.13 8.04 -10.39
N LEU A 126 8.38 9.08 -11.19
CA LEU A 126 8.19 10.48 -10.77
C LEU A 126 6.72 10.75 -10.45
N ILE A 127 5.79 10.24 -11.26
CA ILE A 127 4.34 10.37 -10.97
C ILE A 127 3.97 9.66 -9.66
N ALA A 128 4.54 8.49 -9.39
CA ALA A 128 4.32 7.79 -8.14
C ALA A 128 4.92 8.54 -6.94
N GLY A 129 6.12 9.10 -7.09
CA GLY A 129 6.76 9.95 -6.07
C GLY A 129 5.93 11.20 -5.78
N ASP A 130 5.52 11.95 -6.81
CA ASP A 130 4.69 13.15 -6.67
C ASP A 130 3.36 12.82 -5.96
N ALA A 131 2.76 11.66 -6.26
CA ALA A 131 1.55 11.19 -5.57
C ALA A 131 1.80 10.82 -4.11
N LEU A 132 2.96 10.22 -3.77
CA LEU A 132 3.35 9.96 -2.39
C LEU A 132 3.59 11.25 -1.61
N ASP A 133 4.24 12.25 -2.21
CA ASP A 133 4.39 13.58 -1.61
C ASP A 133 3.01 14.20 -1.29
N LEU A 134 2.01 14.05 -2.17
CA LEU A 134 0.65 14.53 -1.89
C LEU A 134 -0.01 13.79 -0.71
N LEU A 135 0.25 12.49 -0.56
CA LEU A 135 -0.29 11.68 0.53
C LEU A 135 0.38 11.99 1.87
N ASP A 136 1.70 12.19 1.86
CA ASP A 136 2.51 12.45 3.06
C ASP A 136 2.29 13.87 3.61
N ASN A 137 2.08 14.86 2.73
CA ASN A 137 1.85 16.26 3.13
C ASN A 137 0.43 16.53 3.70
N GLY A 138 -0.38 15.49 3.93
CA GLY A 138 -1.70 15.63 4.56
C GLY A 138 -2.75 16.37 3.72
N ALA A 139 -2.43 16.73 2.47
CA ALA A 139 -3.38 17.38 1.55
C ALA A 139 -4.64 16.50 1.34
N PHE A 140 -4.48 15.17 1.41
CA PHE A 140 -5.58 14.21 1.29
C PHE A 140 -6.42 14.03 2.55
N ALA A 141 -5.90 14.30 3.75
CA ALA A 141 -6.69 14.22 4.98
C ALA A 141 -7.84 15.24 4.99
N SER A 142 -7.68 16.36 4.28
CA SER A 142 -8.72 17.39 4.14
C SER A 142 -9.67 17.13 2.97
N THR A 143 -9.21 16.51 1.87
CA THR A 143 -10.03 16.30 0.66
C THR A 143 -10.96 15.07 0.78
N THR A 144 -10.53 13.99 1.44
CA THR A 144 -11.41 12.83 1.69
C THR A 144 -12.50 13.15 2.72
N ALA A 145 -12.23 14.05 3.67
CA ALA A 145 -13.24 14.57 4.58
C ALA A 145 -14.32 15.41 3.87
N ILE A 146 -13.97 16.08 2.75
CA ILE A 146 -14.91 16.86 1.94
C ILE A 146 -15.73 15.96 1.00
N LEU A 147 -15.12 14.94 0.40
CA LEU A 147 -15.81 14.02 -0.53
C LEU A 147 -16.73 12.99 0.15
N LEU A 148 -16.55 12.73 1.45
CA LEU A 148 -17.45 11.88 2.24
C LEU A 148 -18.53 12.66 3.01
N ALA A 149 -18.52 14.00 2.94
CA ALA A 149 -19.46 14.89 3.61
C ALA A 149 -20.47 15.57 2.65
N ALA A 150 -20.44 15.22 1.36
CA ALA A 150 -21.36 15.68 0.32
C ALA A 150 -22.14 14.50 -0.26
#